data_AF-A0A1E3QD60-F1
#
_entry.id   AF-A0A1E3QD60-F1
#
_cell.length_a   1.000
_cell.length_b   1.000
_cell.length_c   1.000
_cell.angle_alpha   90.00
_cell.angle_beta   90.00
_cell.angle_gamma   90.00
#
_symmetry.space_group_name_H-M   'P 1'
#
loop_
_entity.id
_entity.type
_entity.pdbx_description
1 polymer ?
#
loop_
_entity_poly.entity_id
_entity_poly.type
_entity_poly.pdbx_seq_one_letter_code
_entity_poly.pdbx_strand_id
1 'polypeptide(L)'
;EIGRKTWDEEAILQQVRDRAAQQKEARERQFQRAPTPPDAQEIEMRRQRLNLDQDLNKVTLVPAGASAVGKRGRGAGFYCEACDLTYKDSLQWVDHLNSKQHLRATGQTETQERATLEAVRVRLEWLRQKRDEANQGQMYDIKKRIGERQRIEEEERRIRREKRMQKKRERKAQARESIL
;
A
#
# COMPACT_ATOMS: atom_id res chain seq x y z
N GLU A 1 -2.61 -62.55 47.20
CA GLU A 1 -2.66 -63.27 45.91
C GLU A 1 -2.66 -62.26 44.79
N ILE A 2 -1.52 -62.08 44.10
CA ILE A 2 -1.42 -61.11 43.01
C ILE A 2 -1.93 -61.81 41.75
N GLY A 3 -3.23 -61.69 41.49
CA GLY A 3 -3.88 -62.24 40.30
C GLY A 3 -3.26 -61.66 39.04
N ARG A 4 -2.77 -62.53 38.15
CA ARG A 4 -2.28 -62.13 36.82
C ARG A 4 -3.44 -61.55 36.04
N LYS A 5 -3.35 -60.27 35.67
CA LYS A 5 -4.33 -59.60 34.83
C LYS A 5 -4.30 -60.28 33.46
N THR A 6 -5.33 -61.07 33.15
CA THR A 6 -5.51 -61.64 31.82
C THR A 6 -5.99 -60.52 30.91
N TRP A 7 -5.13 -60.13 29.97
CA TRP A 7 -5.47 -59.12 28.98
C TRP A 7 -6.24 -59.81 27.86
N ASP A 8 -7.52 -59.45 27.68
CA ASP A 8 -8.30 -59.91 26.54
C ASP A 8 -7.77 -59.26 25.25
N GLU A 9 -7.07 -60.06 24.44
CA GLU A 9 -6.40 -59.62 23.21
C GLU A 9 -7.40 -59.02 22.21
N GLU A 10 -8.62 -59.56 22.15
CA GLU A 10 -9.69 -59.09 21.27
C GLU A 10 -10.17 -57.67 21.62
N ALA A 11 -10.31 -57.37 22.91
CA ALA A 11 -10.73 -56.05 23.39
C ALA A 11 -9.66 -54.99 23.08
N ILE A 12 -8.37 -55.35 23.22
CA ILE A 12 -7.26 -54.46 22.86
C ILE A 12 -7.24 -54.21 21.34
N LEU A 13 -7.43 -55.26 20.53
CA LEU A 13 -7.46 -55.12 19.07
C LEU A 13 -8.62 -54.25 18.60
N GLN A 14 -9.81 -54.38 19.20
CA GLN A 14 -10.94 -53.49 18.93
C GLN A 14 -10.62 -52.04 19.34
N GLN A 15 -10.05 -51.83 20.53
CA GLN A 15 -9.69 -50.49 21.01
C GLN A 15 -8.62 -49.80 20.12
N VAL A 16 -7.67 -50.57 19.57
CA VAL A 16 -6.69 -50.07 18.60
C VAL A 16 -7.36 -49.70 17.28
N ARG A 17 -8.30 -50.51 16.78
CA ARG A 17 -9.06 -50.22 15.56
C ARG A 17 -9.93 -48.97 15.72
N ASP A 18 -10.61 -48.80 16.85
CA ASP A 18 -11.47 -47.65 17.13
C ASP A 18 -10.65 -46.36 17.22
N ARG A 19 -9.49 -46.40 17.91
CA ARG A 19 -8.56 -45.26 17.93
C ARG A 19 -8.02 -44.92 16.55
N ALA A 20 -7.70 -45.94 15.73
CA ALA A 20 -7.25 -45.73 14.37
C ALA A 20 -8.35 -45.12 13.48
N ALA A 21 -9.60 -45.56 13.65
CA ALA A 21 -10.76 -45.00 12.94
C ALA A 21 -11.01 -43.55 13.36
N GLN A 22 -11.00 -43.23 14.65
CA GLN A 22 -11.14 -41.86 15.15
C GLN A 22 -10.01 -40.94 14.68
N GLN A 23 -8.75 -41.43 14.63
CA GLN A 23 -7.64 -40.67 14.08
C GLN A 23 -7.78 -40.42 12.57
N LYS A 24 -8.26 -41.42 11.81
CA LYS A 24 -8.56 -41.24 10.39
C LYS A 24 -9.67 -40.23 10.16
N GLU A 25 -10.76 -40.33 10.92
CA GLU A 25 -11.90 -39.42 10.81
C GLU A 25 -11.53 -37.98 11.24
N ALA A 26 -10.75 -37.82 12.31
CA ALA A 26 -10.22 -36.52 12.71
C ALA A 26 -9.30 -35.92 11.63
N ARG A 27 -8.46 -36.77 11.02
CA ARG A 27 -7.56 -36.38 9.93
C ARG A 27 -8.34 -35.99 8.67
N GLU A 28 -9.39 -36.73 8.31
CA GLU A 28 -10.29 -36.40 7.20
C GLU A 28 -11.03 -35.09 7.45
N ARG A 29 -11.60 -34.88 8.64
CA ARG A 29 -12.24 -33.61 9.02
C ARG A 29 -11.25 -32.43 9.00
N GLN A 30 -10.00 -32.66 9.38
CA GLN A 30 -8.95 -31.64 9.33
C GLN A 30 -8.55 -31.28 7.88
N PHE A 31 -8.65 -32.23 6.96
CA PHE A 31 -8.36 -32.02 5.53
C PHE A 31 -9.57 -31.57 4.70
N GLN A 32 -10.79 -31.75 5.21
CA GLN A 32 -11.99 -31.15 4.64
C GLN A 32 -11.94 -29.64 4.87
N ARG A 33 -11.36 -28.95 3.90
CA ARG A 33 -11.37 -27.49 3.83
C ARG A 33 -12.81 -27.04 3.68
N ALA A 34 -13.25 -26.14 4.56
CA ALA A 34 -14.54 -25.48 4.39
C ALA A 34 -14.62 -24.90 2.96
N PRO A 35 -15.75 -25.10 2.24
CA PRO A 35 -15.92 -24.56 0.90
C PRO A 35 -15.80 -23.04 0.94
N THR A 36 -15.22 -22.47 -0.13
CA THR A 36 -15.14 -21.02 -0.29
C THR A 36 -16.55 -20.44 -0.23
N PRO A 37 -16.81 -19.40 0.60
CA PRO A 37 -18.12 -18.77 0.68
C PRO A 37 -18.59 -18.29 -0.70
N PRO A 38 -19.89 -18.39 -1.02
CA PRO A 38 -20.43 -17.98 -2.32
C PRO A 38 -20.31 -16.47 -2.59
N ASP A 39 -20.16 -15.65 -1.54
CA ASP A 39 -20.00 -14.20 -1.64
C ASP A 39 -18.53 -13.75 -1.78
N ALA A 40 -17.60 -14.70 -1.96
CA ALA A 40 -16.18 -14.36 -2.05
C ALA A 40 -15.87 -13.63 -3.37
N GLN A 41 -15.23 -12.47 -3.26
CA GLN A 41 -14.84 -11.68 -4.43
C GLN A 41 -13.59 -12.28 -5.08
N GLU A 42 -13.46 -12.12 -6.39
CA GLU A 42 -12.22 -12.50 -7.07
C GLU A 42 -11.05 -11.59 -6.68
N ILE A 43 -9.82 -12.10 -6.78
CA ILE A 43 -8.64 -11.28 -6.54
C ILE A 43 -8.50 -10.25 -7.65
N GLU A 44 -8.52 -8.99 -7.24
CA GLU A 44 -8.17 -7.88 -8.11
C GLU A 44 -6.67 -7.59 -8.10
N MET A 45 -6.19 -6.96 -9.19
CA MET A 45 -4.86 -6.37 -9.19
C MET A 45 -4.76 -5.25 -8.14
N ARG A 46 -3.68 -5.23 -7.36
CA ARG A 46 -3.43 -4.18 -6.38
C ARG A 46 -3.45 -2.78 -7.03
N ARG A 47 -4.38 -1.93 -6.57
CA ARG A 47 -4.59 -0.57 -7.10
C ARG A 47 -3.59 0.45 -6.53
N GLN A 48 -3.04 0.19 -5.35
CA GLN A 48 -2.14 1.09 -4.64
C GLN A 48 -0.74 0.48 -4.50
N ARG A 49 0.28 1.35 -4.50
CA ARG A 49 1.66 0.94 -4.18
C ARG A 49 1.75 0.66 -2.69
N LEU A 50 2.48 -0.39 -2.32
CA LEU A 50 2.80 -0.67 -0.93
C LEU A 50 3.83 0.35 -0.45
N ASN A 51 3.50 1.07 0.62
CA ASN A 51 4.42 2.04 1.22
C ASN A 51 5.32 1.29 2.21
N LEU A 52 6.42 0.74 1.73
CA LEU A 52 7.41 0.05 2.57
C LEU A 52 8.33 1.02 3.34
N ASP A 53 8.30 2.31 2.96
CA ASP A 53 9.25 3.32 3.43
C ASP A 53 8.80 4.08 4.69
N GLN A 54 7.56 3.88 5.15
CA GLN A 54 6.94 4.74 6.17
C GLN A 54 7.64 4.74 7.53
N ASP A 55 8.32 3.65 7.89
CA ASP A 55 9.00 3.48 9.19
C ASP A 55 10.52 3.32 9.05
N LEU A 56 11.11 3.80 7.94
CA LEU A 56 12.56 3.85 7.80
C LEU A 56 13.18 4.75 8.88
N ASN A 57 14.25 4.26 9.53
CA ASN A 57 15.02 4.94 10.58
C ASN A 57 14.25 5.29 11.87
N LYS A 58 13.03 4.77 12.07
CA LYS A 58 12.24 5.02 13.27
C LYS A 58 12.50 3.95 14.32
N VAL A 59 12.98 4.37 15.49
CA VAL A 59 13.17 3.48 16.65
C VAL A 59 11.92 3.54 17.52
N THR A 60 11.26 2.40 17.72
CA THR A 60 10.07 2.29 18.57
C THR A 60 10.28 1.26 19.69
N LEU A 61 9.79 1.58 20.89
CA LEU A 61 9.80 0.66 22.02
C LEU A 61 8.65 -0.33 21.84
N VAL A 62 8.99 -1.61 21.64
CA VAL A 62 8.02 -2.69 21.49
C VAL A 62 7.88 -3.44 22.82
N PRO A 63 6.65 -3.67 23.33
CA PRO A 63 6.46 -4.43 24.56
C PRO A 63 6.98 -5.87 24.40
N ALA A 64 7.60 -6.39 25.47
CA ALA A 64 8.16 -7.73 25.48
C ALA A 64 7.08 -8.77 25.14
N GLY A 65 7.26 -9.50 24.03
CA GLY A 65 6.32 -10.52 23.54
C GLY A 65 5.58 -10.14 22.24
N ALA A 66 5.49 -8.85 21.90
CA ALA A 66 4.91 -8.39 20.62
C ALA A 66 5.92 -8.43 19.45
N SER A 67 7.21 -8.62 19.74
CA SER A 67 8.29 -8.66 18.75
C SER A 67 8.47 -10.02 18.06
N ALA A 68 7.62 -11.02 18.30
CA ALA A 68 7.72 -12.31 17.62
C ALA A 68 6.93 -12.27 16.30
N VAL A 69 7.57 -12.69 15.21
CA VAL A 69 6.93 -12.76 13.88
C VAL A 69 5.66 -13.62 13.98
N GLY A 70 4.54 -13.10 13.48
CA GLY A 70 3.29 -13.86 13.39
C GLY A 70 2.52 -14.06 14.70
N LYS A 71 2.79 -13.30 15.77
CA LYS A 71 1.90 -13.23 16.95
C LYS A 71 0.92 -12.07 16.84
N ARG A 72 -0.29 -12.27 17.40
CA ARG A 72 -1.35 -11.26 17.50
C ARG A 72 -0.89 -10.08 18.34
N GLY A 73 -0.66 -8.94 17.71
CA GLY A 73 -0.23 -7.70 18.34
C GLY A 73 0.52 -6.79 17.36
N ARG A 74 0.39 -5.47 17.54
CA ARG A 74 1.16 -4.47 16.76
C ARG A 74 2.59 -4.42 17.31
N GLY A 75 3.45 -5.29 16.78
CA GLY A 75 4.88 -5.30 17.05
C GLY A 75 5.64 -4.34 16.14
N ALA A 76 6.98 -4.34 16.21
CA ALA A 76 7.80 -3.66 15.20
C ALA A 76 7.71 -4.41 13.86
N GLY A 77 7.31 -3.69 12.80
CA GLY A 77 7.23 -4.18 11.43
C GLY A 77 5.93 -3.81 10.73
N PHE A 78 5.66 -4.49 9.62
CA PHE A 78 4.42 -4.37 8.85
C PHE A 78 3.29 -5.14 9.53
N TYR A 79 2.19 -4.47 9.82
CA TYR A 79 1.03 -5.06 10.48
C TYR A 79 -0.14 -5.24 9.51
N CYS A 80 -0.73 -6.45 9.50
CA CYS A 80 -1.96 -6.74 8.77
C CYS A 80 -3.18 -6.64 9.70
N GLU A 81 -4.11 -5.76 9.36
CA GLU A 81 -5.36 -5.58 10.11
C GLU A 81 -6.34 -6.74 9.91
N ALA A 82 -6.32 -7.39 8.73
CA ALA A 82 -7.22 -8.50 8.43
C ALA A 82 -6.83 -9.80 9.14
N CYS A 83 -5.54 -10.01 9.41
CA CYS A 83 -5.02 -11.26 9.96
C CYS A 83 -4.48 -11.13 11.39
N ASP A 84 -4.36 -9.91 11.91
CA ASP A 84 -3.70 -9.61 13.19
C ASP A 84 -2.28 -10.16 13.28
N LEU A 85 -1.50 -10.08 12.19
CA LEU A 85 -0.12 -10.57 12.13
C LEU A 85 0.84 -9.42 11.85
N THR A 86 1.97 -9.41 12.55
CA THR A 86 3.09 -8.50 12.29
C THR A 86 4.26 -9.25 11.65
N TYR A 87 4.79 -8.67 10.58
CA TYR A 87 5.93 -9.15 9.81
C TYR A 87 7.09 -8.16 9.87
N LYS A 88 8.31 -8.67 10.10
CA LYS A 88 9.50 -7.81 10.22
C LYS A 88 10.17 -7.53 8.88
N ASP A 89 10.01 -8.45 7.93
CA ASP A 89 10.62 -8.36 6.61
C ASP A 89 9.55 -7.98 5.57
N SER A 90 9.98 -7.18 4.60
CA SER A 90 9.20 -6.74 3.44
C SER A 90 8.78 -7.91 2.55
N LEU A 91 9.65 -8.91 2.36
CA LEU A 91 9.33 -10.08 1.53
C LEU A 91 8.23 -10.92 2.19
N GLN A 92 8.40 -11.22 3.48
CA GLN A 92 7.40 -11.94 4.26
C GLN A 92 6.06 -11.21 4.31
N TRP A 93 6.08 -9.87 4.35
CA TRP A 93 4.88 -9.05 4.26
C TRP A 93 4.15 -9.21 2.92
N VAL A 94 4.88 -9.16 1.81
CA VAL A 94 4.29 -9.33 0.47
C VAL A 94 3.77 -10.75 0.27
N ASP A 95 4.51 -11.75 0.73
CA ASP A 95 4.09 -13.15 0.67
C ASP A 95 2.84 -13.38 1.51
N HIS A 96 2.74 -12.74 2.67
CA HIS A 96 1.53 -12.77 3.49
C HIS A 96 0.32 -12.22 2.75
N LEU A 97 0.42 -11.03 2.14
CA LEU A 97 -0.70 -10.42 1.40
C LEU A 97 -1.21 -11.31 0.25
N ASN A 98 -0.31 -12.07 -0.37
CA ASN A 98 -0.66 -13.00 -1.45
C ASN A 98 -1.02 -14.41 -0.94
N SER A 99 -0.91 -14.67 0.37
CA SER A 99 -1.15 -16.00 0.94
C SER A 99 -2.65 -16.34 1.00
N LYS A 100 -2.98 -17.62 0.86
CA LYS A 100 -4.36 -18.12 0.98
C LYS A 100 -4.99 -17.78 2.33
N GLN A 101 -4.17 -17.63 3.38
CA GLN A 101 -4.64 -17.23 4.70
C GLN A 101 -5.18 -15.80 4.68
N HIS A 102 -4.42 -14.86 4.11
CA HIS A 102 -4.83 -13.46 4.01
C HIS A 102 -6.08 -13.31 3.13
N LEU A 103 -6.07 -13.95 1.97
CA LEU A 103 -7.18 -13.92 1.02
C LEU A 103 -8.48 -14.45 1.63
N ARG A 104 -8.42 -15.52 2.42
CA ARG A 104 -9.59 -16.03 3.15
C ARG A 104 -10.08 -15.05 4.22
N ALA A 105 -9.17 -14.37 4.91
CA ALA A 105 -9.51 -13.39 5.92
C ALA A 105 -10.15 -12.13 5.30
N THR A 106 -9.75 -11.74 4.08
CA THR A 106 -10.34 -10.62 3.33
C THR A 106 -11.57 -11.01 2.51
N GLY A 107 -11.93 -12.30 2.46
CA GLY A 107 -13.08 -12.78 1.68
C GLY A 107 -12.82 -12.85 0.17
N GLN A 108 -11.56 -12.97 -0.25
CA GLN A 108 -11.15 -13.06 -1.64
C GLN A 108 -10.78 -14.50 -2.06
N THR A 109 -11.05 -14.84 -3.32
CA THR A 109 -10.70 -16.14 -3.91
C THR A 109 -9.39 -16.11 -4.67
N GLU A 110 -8.61 -17.19 -4.62
CA GLU A 110 -7.35 -17.33 -5.38
C GLU A 110 -7.51 -17.32 -6.90
N THR A 111 -8.74 -17.51 -7.41
CA THR A 111 -9.02 -17.52 -8.84
C THR A 111 -8.97 -16.10 -9.41
N GLN A 112 -8.31 -15.97 -10.55
CA GLN A 112 -8.21 -14.72 -11.31
C GLN A 112 -8.65 -14.96 -12.76
N GLU A 113 -9.44 -14.04 -13.31
CA GLU A 113 -9.81 -14.04 -14.73
C GLU A 113 -8.62 -13.78 -15.67
N ARG A 114 -8.67 -14.40 -16.85
CA ARG A 114 -7.70 -14.15 -17.92
C ARG A 114 -8.05 -12.87 -18.66
N ALA A 115 -7.06 -12.00 -18.86
CA ALA A 115 -7.26 -10.73 -19.56
C ALA A 115 -7.69 -10.95 -21.03
N THR A 116 -8.71 -10.21 -21.46
CA THR A 116 -9.17 -10.15 -22.86
C THR A 116 -8.39 -9.09 -23.65
N LEU A 117 -8.44 -9.15 -24.99
CA LEU A 117 -7.79 -8.15 -25.85
C LEU A 117 -8.32 -6.73 -25.60
N GLU A 118 -9.62 -6.61 -25.34
CA GLU A 118 -10.27 -5.33 -25.05
C GLU A 118 -9.77 -4.74 -23.72
N ALA A 119 -9.66 -5.57 -22.67
CA ALA A 119 -9.12 -5.15 -21.39
C ALA A 119 -7.68 -4.62 -21.50
N VAL A 120 -6.86 -5.25 -22.37
CA VAL A 120 -5.48 -4.81 -22.63
C VAL A 120 -5.46 -3.45 -23.34
N ARG A 121 -6.31 -3.23 -24.34
CA ARG A 121 -6.40 -1.95 -25.05
C ARG A 121 -6.77 -0.80 -24.11
N VAL A 122 -7.84 -0.99 -23.33
CA VAL A 122 -8.28 -0.01 -22.31
C VAL A 122 -7.17 0.28 -21.30
N ARG A 123 -6.45 -0.76 -20.85
CA ARG A 123 -5.35 -0.60 -19.90
C ARG A 123 -4.17 0.19 -20.48
N LEU A 124 -3.83 -0.05 -21.75
CA LEU A 124 -2.75 0.67 -22.45
C LEU A 124 -3.09 2.14 -22.66
N GLU A 125 -4.33 2.45 -23.02
CA GLU A 125 -4.83 3.82 -23.15
C GLU A 125 -4.75 4.56 -21.80
N TRP A 126 -5.21 3.92 -20.71
CA TRP A 126 -5.09 4.49 -19.36
C TRP A 126 -3.63 4.73 -18.96
N LEU A 127 -2.72 3.80 -19.26
CA LEU A 127 -1.28 3.96 -18.97
C LEU A 127 -0.66 5.10 -19.77
N ARG A 128 -1.06 5.26 -21.04
CA ARG A 128 -0.64 6.37 -21.89
C ARG A 128 -1.09 7.70 -21.30
N GLN A 129 -2.38 7.82 -20.95
CA GLN A 129 -2.91 9.03 -20.34
C GLN A 129 -2.19 9.38 -19.04
N LYS A 130 -1.98 8.40 -18.14
CA LYS A 130 -1.26 8.60 -16.89
C LYS A 130 0.20 9.03 -17.10
N ARG A 131 0.85 8.51 -18.15
CA ARG A 131 2.20 8.93 -18.55
C ARG A 131 2.20 10.37 -19.06
N ASP A 132 1.23 10.73 -19.88
CA ASP A 132 1.10 12.07 -20.44
C ASP A 132 0.79 13.09 -19.33
N GLU A 133 -0.08 12.76 -18.36
CA GLU A 133 -0.33 13.58 -17.16
C GLU A 133 0.94 13.77 -16.31
N ALA A 134 1.69 12.69 -16.06
CA ALA A 134 2.96 12.78 -15.33
C ALA A 134 4.01 13.62 -16.09
N ASN A 135 4.05 13.48 -17.41
CA ASN A 135 4.94 14.27 -18.28
C ASN A 135 4.50 15.74 -18.35
N GLN A 136 3.20 16.05 -18.38
CA GLN A 136 2.70 17.42 -18.35
C GLN A 136 3.13 18.14 -17.06
N GLY A 137 3.16 17.44 -15.93
CA GLY A 137 3.71 17.96 -14.68
C GLY A 137 5.22 18.23 -14.71
N GLN A 138 5.97 17.58 -15.61
CA GLN A 138 7.38 17.87 -15.86
C GLN A 138 7.58 18.91 -16.99
N MET A 139 6.61 19.00 -17.90
CA MET A 139 6.54 19.97 -18.98
C MET A 139 5.98 21.31 -18.50
N TYR A 140 6.45 21.79 -17.34
CA TYR A 140 6.44 23.22 -17.07
C TYR A 140 7.33 23.87 -18.12
N ASP A 141 6.69 24.36 -19.16
CA ASP A 141 7.26 24.95 -20.36
C ASP A 141 8.25 26.06 -19.95
N ILE A 142 9.54 25.71 -19.86
CA ILE A 142 10.61 26.59 -19.39
C ILE A 142 10.58 27.92 -20.16
N LYS A 143 10.20 27.86 -21.45
CA LYS A 143 10.00 29.01 -22.32
C LYS A 143 8.87 29.94 -21.85
N LYS A 144 7.73 29.41 -21.39
CA LYS A 144 6.63 30.24 -20.84
C LYS A 144 7.06 30.94 -19.56
N ARG A 145 7.78 30.24 -18.67
CA ARG A 145 8.28 30.81 -17.41
C ARG A 145 9.33 31.90 -17.62
N ILE A 146 10.22 31.72 -18.61
CA ILE A 146 11.20 32.73 -19.02
C ILE A 146 10.48 33.95 -19.62
N GLY A 147 9.51 33.72 -20.51
CA GLY A 147 8.74 34.80 -21.13
C GLY A 147 7.92 35.61 -20.13
N GLU A 148 7.31 34.96 -19.15
CA GLU A 148 6.55 35.64 -18.09
C GLU A 148 7.45 36.47 -17.17
N ARG A 149 8.64 35.97 -16.81
CA ARG A 149 9.64 36.77 -16.08
C ARG A 149 10.12 37.98 -16.87
N GLN A 150 10.36 37.83 -18.17
CA GLN A 150 10.79 38.93 -19.03
C GLN A 150 9.71 40.02 -19.12
N ARG A 151 8.42 39.65 -19.21
CA ARG A 151 7.29 40.60 -19.20
C ARG A 151 7.19 41.37 -17.89
N ILE A 152 7.35 40.68 -16.76
CA ILE A 152 7.32 41.31 -15.43
C ILE A 152 8.51 42.29 -15.30
N GLU A 153 9.72 41.88 -15.70
CA GLU A 153 10.90 42.74 -15.64
C GLU A 153 10.77 43.97 -16.55
N GLU A 154 10.18 43.81 -17.74
CA GLU A 154 9.93 44.90 -18.67
C GLU A 154 8.91 45.91 -18.11
N GLU A 155 7.84 45.42 -17.48
CA GLU A 155 6.84 46.27 -16.84
C GLU A 155 7.40 47.02 -15.63
N GLU A 156 8.18 46.35 -14.78
CA GLU A 156 8.89 47.01 -13.68
C GLU A 156 9.85 48.10 -14.17
N ARG A 157 10.54 47.83 -15.29
CA ARG A 157 11.45 48.79 -15.93
C ARG A 157 10.68 50.00 -16.48
N ARG A 158 9.49 49.80 -17.06
CA ARG A 158 8.60 50.88 -17.51
C ARG A 158 8.11 51.73 -16.34
N ILE A 159 7.57 51.10 -15.30
CA ILE A 159 7.11 51.79 -14.08
C ILE A 159 8.25 52.58 -13.44
N ARG A 160 9.47 52.03 -13.40
CA ARG A 160 10.64 52.71 -12.86
C ARG A 160 11.07 53.92 -13.69
N ARG A 161 10.94 53.86 -15.02
CA ARG A 161 11.18 55.00 -15.93
C ARG A 161 10.14 56.09 -15.74
N GLU A 162 8.87 55.73 -15.66
CA GLU A 162 7.77 56.68 -15.43
C GLU A 162 7.91 57.40 -14.08
N LYS A 163 8.18 56.66 -12.99
CA LYS A 163 8.47 57.23 -11.68
C LYS A 163 9.68 58.17 -11.68
N ARG A 164 10.74 57.85 -12.45
CA ARG A 164 11.91 58.73 -12.62
C ARG A 164 11.55 60.02 -13.37
N MET A 165 10.69 59.94 -14.38
CA MET A 165 10.24 61.09 -15.15
C MET A 165 9.30 62.00 -14.34
N GLN A 166 8.37 61.44 -13.57
CA GLN A 166 7.53 62.20 -12.63
C GLN A 166 8.37 62.95 -11.60
N LYS A 167 9.30 62.28 -10.91
CA LYS A 167 10.20 62.94 -9.94
C LYS A 167 11.05 64.05 -10.57
N LYS A 168 11.47 63.90 -11.83
CA LYS A 168 12.18 64.97 -12.56
C LYS A 168 11.27 66.16 -12.87
N ARG A 169 10.00 65.93 -13.21
CA ARG A 169 9.00 66.99 -13.47
C ARG A 169 8.66 67.74 -12.17
N GLU A 170 8.43 67.02 -11.08
CA GLU A 170 8.17 67.60 -9.75
C GLU A 170 9.35 68.45 -9.27
N ARG A 171 10.59 67.95 -9.38
CA ARG A 171 11.79 68.74 -9.05
C ARG A 171 11.92 70.00 -9.89
N LYS A 172 11.58 69.96 -11.19
CA LYS A 172 11.60 71.14 -12.06
C LYS A 172 10.49 72.14 -11.71
N ALA A 173 9.32 71.66 -11.29
CA ALA A 173 8.22 72.51 -10.83
C ALA A 173 8.59 73.20 -9.51
N GLN A 174 9.09 72.45 -8.52
CA GLN A 174 9.57 73.00 -7.24
C GLN A 174 10.71 74.01 -7.44
N ALA A 175 11.66 73.74 -8.33
CA ALA A 175 12.74 74.68 -8.63
C ALA A 175 12.26 75.95 -9.36
N ARG A 176 11.16 75.88 -10.13
CA ARG A 176 10.55 77.06 -10.74
C ARG A 176 9.77 77.89 -9.73
N GLU A 177 9.09 77.22 -8.80
CA GLU A 177 8.31 77.85 -7.74
C GLU A 177 9.21 78.49 -6.67
N SER A 178 10.43 77.99 -6.45
CA SER A 178 11.42 78.59 -5.56
C SER A 178 12.21 79.77 -6.16
N ILE A 179 12.04 80.04 -7.47
CA ILE A 179 12.72 81.13 -8.19
C ILE A 179 11.78 82.33 -8.40
N LEU A 180 10.48 82.15 -8.18
CA LEU A 180 9.47 83.21 -8.08
C LEU A 180 9.33 83.67 -6.62
#